data_AF-A0A7X0NSF3-F1
#
_entry.id   AF-A0A7X0NSF3-F1
#
_cell.length_a   1.000
_cell.length_b   1.000
_cell.length_c   1.000
_cell.angle_alpha   90.00
_cell.angle_beta   90.00
_cell.angle_gamma   90.00
#
_symmetry.space_group_name_H-M   'P 1'
#
loop_
_entity.id
_entity.type
_entity.pdbx_description
1 polymer ?
#
loop_
_entity_poly.entity_id
_entity_poly.type
_entity_poly.pdbx_seq_one_letter_code
_entity_poly.pdbx_strand_id
1 'polypeptide(L)'
;MVTRGPFKEEAGSPVEPNGPVLRTVFRNNSIHLAHEDAEGVVCDASCTDEHLTMTQNAIHAKKKSVYAPGVTAAANSYNVLDGDQYQAGDDGTGNVFEDPRFDPGDPLRLLAGSKAIGLGKVKYGEIDLNGVAIGTDGGIEAGAYEYVPAR
;
A
#
# COMPACT_ATOMS: atom_id res chain seq x y z
N MET A 1 7.21 -4.44 -1.12
CA MET A 1 7.68 -4.40 0.29
C MET A 1 7.47 -5.79 0.89
N VAL A 2 8.47 -6.35 1.56
CA VAL A 2 8.39 -7.67 2.19
C VAL A 2 8.58 -7.50 3.70
N THR A 3 7.67 -8.05 4.49
CA THR A 3 7.75 -8.14 5.95
C THR A 3 7.27 -9.52 6.40
N ARG A 4 7.68 -9.96 7.60
CA ARG A 4 7.47 -11.35 8.07
C ARG A 4 7.00 -11.40 9.51
N GLY A 5 6.08 -12.32 9.80
CA GLY A 5 5.71 -12.70 11.16
C GLY A 5 6.74 -13.60 11.86
N PRO A 6 6.49 -14.02 13.11
CA PRO A 6 7.50 -14.64 13.99
C PRO A 6 7.88 -16.08 13.61
N PHE A 7 7.33 -16.64 12.53
CA PHE A 7 7.32 -18.09 12.38
C PHE A 7 8.63 -18.67 11.85
N LYS A 8 9.04 -19.75 12.54
CA LYS A 8 10.16 -20.64 12.25
C LYS A 8 9.85 -21.52 11.04
N GLU A 9 10.66 -21.44 10.00
CA GLU A 9 10.75 -22.50 9.00
C GLU A 9 11.26 -23.77 9.72
N GLU A 10 10.39 -24.71 10.11
CA GLU A 10 10.74 -26.02 10.71
C GLU A 10 11.25 -26.10 12.18
N ALA A 11 10.96 -27.22 12.83
CA ALA A 11 11.47 -27.55 14.16
C ALA A 11 12.98 -27.84 14.07
N GLY A 12 13.80 -27.01 14.72
CA GLY A 12 15.26 -27.14 14.71
C GLY A 12 15.99 -26.07 13.89
N SER A 13 15.26 -25.23 13.17
CA SER A 13 15.88 -24.10 12.48
C SER A 13 16.38 -23.04 13.45
N PRO A 14 17.48 -22.35 13.10
CA PRO A 14 17.98 -21.24 13.88
C PRO A 14 16.88 -20.20 14.05
N VAL A 15 16.74 -19.69 15.28
CA VAL A 15 15.89 -18.52 15.54
C VAL A 15 16.46 -17.37 14.73
N GLU A 16 15.66 -16.80 13.83
CA GLU A 16 16.06 -15.61 13.07
C GLU A 16 16.40 -14.49 14.08
N PRO A 17 17.66 -14.05 14.19
CA PRO A 17 18.08 -13.13 15.23
C PRO A 17 17.43 -11.74 15.10
N ASN A 18 16.92 -11.41 13.91
CA ASN A 18 16.24 -10.15 13.64
C ASN A 18 14.74 -10.16 14.02
N GLY A 19 14.20 -11.30 14.47
CA GLY A 19 12.80 -11.44 14.93
C GLY A 19 11.75 -11.08 13.87
N PRO A 20 10.45 -11.21 14.19
CA PRO A 20 9.41 -10.62 13.36
C PRO A 20 9.54 -9.10 13.32
N VAL A 21 9.26 -8.50 12.16
CA VAL A 21 9.08 -7.05 12.09
C VAL A 21 7.69 -6.72 12.63
N LEU A 22 7.63 -6.10 13.80
CA LEU A 22 6.37 -5.66 14.42
C LEU A 22 6.08 -4.20 14.08
N ARG A 23 4.79 -3.85 14.05
CA ARG A 23 4.29 -2.47 13.92
C ARG A 23 4.84 -1.74 12.69
N THR A 24 5.03 -2.46 11.59
CA THR A 24 5.39 -1.84 10.32
C THR A 24 4.23 -1.00 9.83
N VAL A 25 4.49 0.27 9.52
CA VAL A 25 3.47 1.16 8.94
C VAL A 25 3.86 1.46 7.49
N PHE A 26 3.03 0.99 6.56
CA PHE A 26 3.18 1.22 5.14
C PHE A 26 2.05 2.14 4.67
N ARG A 27 2.33 3.44 4.53
CA ARG A 27 1.30 4.44 4.24
C ARG A 27 1.75 5.48 3.21
N ASN A 28 0.81 6.00 2.42
CA ASN A 28 1.06 7.05 1.41
C ASN A 28 2.20 6.71 0.45
N ASN A 29 2.29 5.45 0.01
CA ASN A 29 3.25 5.03 -1.02
C ASN A 29 2.56 4.89 -2.37
N SER A 30 3.22 5.35 -3.44
CA SER A 30 2.88 5.05 -4.83
C SER A 30 3.81 3.97 -5.36
N ILE A 31 3.26 2.85 -5.85
CA ILE A 31 4.02 1.72 -6.40
C ILE A 31 3.48 1.36 -7.78
N HIS A 32 4.36 1.20 -8.76
CA HIS A 32 4.03 0.65 -10.06
C HIS A 32 5.04 -0.44 -10.46
N LEU A 33 4.59 -1.70 -10.44
CA LEU A 33 5.41 -2.87 -10.78
C LEU A 33 4.75 -3.66 -11.93
N ALA A 34 5.23 -3.44 -13.15
CA ALA A 34 4.63 -3.98 -14.37
C ALA A 34 5.10 -5.40 -14.75
N HIS A 35 6.15 -5.92 -14.11
CA HIS A 35 6.65 -7.28 -14.39
C HIS A 35 5.59 -8.31 -14.01
N GLU A 36 5.37 -9.33 -14.85
CA GLU A 36 4.28 -10.31 -14.68
C GLU A 36 4.25 -11.01 -13.32
N ASP A 37 5.42 -11.23 -12.72
CA ASP A 37 5.58 -11.83 -11.40
C ASP A 37 5.60 -10.85 -10.22
N ALA A 38 5.37 -9.57 -10.45
CA ALA A 38 5.52 -8.56 -9.42
C ALA A 38 4.44 -8.63 -8.34
N GLU A 39 4.88 -8.61 -7.08
CA GLU A 39 4.03 -8.50 -5.90
C GLU A 39 4.28 -7.17 -5.18
N GLY A 40 3.21 -6.44 -4.87
CA GLY A 40 3.27 -5.11 -4.27
C GLY A 40 3.70 -5.15 -2.80
N VAL A 41 2.86 -5.71 -1.95
CA VAL A 41 3.14 -5.92 -0.52
C VAL A 41 3.00 -7.38 -0.15
N VAL A 42 4.02 -7.94 0.49
CA VAL A 42 4.06 -9.31 0.97
C VAL A 42 4.32 -9.29 2.47
N CYS A 43 3.36 -9.80 3.23
CA CYS A 43 3.43 -10.08 4.66
C CYS A 43 3.21 -11.58 4.86
N ASP A 44 4.30 -12.34 4.96
CA ASP A 44 4.29 -13.81 5.05
C ASP A 44 4.46 -14.31 6.51
N ALA A 45 4.63 -15.63 6.68
CA ALA A 45 5.02 -16.27 7.93
C ALA A 45 4.14 -15.93 9.16
N SER A 46 2.83 -16.17 9.02
CA SER A 46 1.83 -15.89 10.08
C SER A 46 1.77 -14.42 10.49
N CYS A 47 2.03 -13.51 9.55
CA CYS A 47 1.78 -12.09 9.71
C CYS A 47 0.32 -11.80 10.10
N THR A 48 0.15 -10.85 11.02
CA THR A 48 -1.13 -10.39 11.56
C THR A 48 -1.18 -8.86 11.59
N ASP A 49 -2.28 -8.27 12.04
CA ASP A 49 -2.42 -6.83 12.30
C ASP A 49 -1.32 -6.25 13.24
N GLU A 50 -0.66 -7.07 14.06
CA GLU A 50 0.47 -6.64 14.90
C GLU A 50 1.74 -6.32 14.10
N HIS A 51 1.83 -6.82 12.87
CA HIS A 51 3.03 -6.77 12.04
C HIS A 51 2.99 -5.65 11.02
N LEU A 52 1.82 -5.45 10.39
CA LEU A 52 1.67 -4.56 9.25
C LEU A 52 0.37 -3.77 9.35
N THR A 53 0.49 -2.45 9.30
CA THR A 53 -0.61 -1.53 9.01
C THR A 53 -0.38 -0.89 7.65
N MET A 54 -1.35 -1.02 6.75
CA MET A 54 -1.38 -0.44 5.42
C MET A 54 -2.50 0.59 5.29
N THR A 55 -2.17 1.82 4.92
CA THR A 55 -3.21 2.81 4.67
C THR A 55 -2.85 3.86 3.64
N GLN A 56 -3.83 4.31 2.86
CA GLN A 56 -3.66 5.40 1.88
C GLN A 56 -2.54 5.15 0.87
N ASN A 57 -2.32 3.90 0.44
CA ASN A 57 -1.35 3.60 -0.62
C ASN A 57 -2.03 3.52 -1.99
N ALA A 58 -1.29 3.79 -3.05
CA ALA A 58 -1.67 3.59 -4.43
C ALA A 58 -0.71 2.56 -5.05
N ILE A 59 -1.19 1.35 -5.33
CA ILE A 59 -0.34 0.22 -5.69
C ILE A 59 -0.87 -0.44 -6.95
N HIS A 60 -0.03 -0.46 -7.99
CA HIS A 60 -0.15 -1.38 -9.10
C HIS A 60 0.98 -2.40 -9.02
N ALA A 61 0.64 -3.68 -8.94
CA ALA A 61 1.58 -4.78 -9.05
C ALA A 61 0.95 -5.92 -9.85
N LYS A 62 1.57 -6.26 -10.99
CA LYS A 62 0.91 -7.07 -12.02
C LYS A 62 0.34 -8.40 -11.49
N LYS A 63 1.11 -9.17 -10.72
CA LYS A 63 0.65 -10.45 -10.17
C LYS A 63 -0.28 -10.25 -8.99
N LYS A 64 0.18 -9.53 -7.98
CA LYS A 64 -0.52 -9.42 -6.70
C LYS A 64 -0.31 -8.07 -6.05
N SER A 65 -1.38 -7.35 -5.79
CA SER A 65 -1.31 -6.07 -5.10
C SER A 65 -0.89 -6.25 -3.64
N VAL A 66 -1.47 -7.24 -2.94
CA VAL A 66 -1.18 -7.59 -1.53
C VAL A 66 -1.25 -9.09 -1.28
N TYR A 67 -0.26 -9.64 -0.58
CA TYR A 67 -0.29 -10.92 0.12
C TYR A 67 -0.11 -10.69 1.62
N ALA A 68 -1.16 -10.77 2.41
CA ALA A 68 -1.10 -10.66 3.86
C ALA A 68 -2.31 -11.36 4.53
N PRO A 69 -2.41 -12.71 4.47
CA PRO A 69 -3.64 -13.42 4.84
C PRO A 69 -4.14 -13.23 6.27
N GLY A 70 -3.27 -12.81 7.21
CA GLY A 70 -3.67 -12.50 8.59
C GLY A 70 -3.86 -11.01 8.89
N VAL A 71 -3.72 -10.14 7.88
CA VAL A 71 -3.97 -8.70 8.01
C VAL A 71 -5.41 -8.40 7.60
N THR A 72 -6.16 -7.73 8.47
CA THR A 72 -7.60 -7.47 8.34
C THR A 72 -7.90 -5.99 8.18
N ALA A 73 -9.19 -5.64 8.08
CA ALA A 73 -9.70 -4.28 8.00
C ALA A 73 -9.31 -3.37 9.18
N ALA A 74 -8.88 -3.94 10.31
CA ALA A 74 -8.32 -3.17 11.43
C ALA A 74 -6.95 -2.55 11.10
N ALA A 75 -6.21 -3.12 10.14
CA ALA A 75 -4.87 -2.69 9.77
C ALA A 75 -4.70 -2.45 8.26
N ASN A 76 -5.73 -2.63 7.44
CA ASN A 76 -5.70 -2.38 5.99
C ASN A 76 -6.86 -1.46 5.58
N SER A 77 -6.56 -0.21 5.18
CA SER A 77 -7.60 0.78 4.91
C SER A 77 -7.28 1.85 3.86
N TYR A 78 -8.28 2.28 3.09
CA TYR A 78 -8.21 3.42 2.18
C TYR A 78 -7.09 3.35 1.14
N ASN A 79 -6.74 2.16 0.66
CA ASN A 79 -5.76 1.94 -0.40
C ASN A 79 -6.43 1.84 -1.78
N VAL A 80 -5.71 2.19 -2.84
CA VAL A 80 -6.02 1.78 -4.22
C VAL A 80 -5.08 0.65 -4.61
N LEU A 81 -5.64 -0.51 -4.93
CA LEU A 81 -4.92 -1.77 -5.09
C LEU A 81 -5.26 -2.41 -6.44
N ASP A 82 -4.27 -2.52 -7.32
CA ASP A 82 -4.41 -3.16 -8.62
C ASP A 82 -3.38 -4.28 -8.82
N GLY A 83 -3.87 -5.38 -9.37
CA GLY A 83 -3.12 -6.60 -9.64
C GLY A 83 -4.05 -7.77 -9.94
N ASP A 84 -3.51 -8.81 -10.58
CA ASP A 84 -4.30 -10.00 -10.94
C ASP A 84 -4.84 -10.75 -9.70
N GLN A 85 -4.22 -10.53 -8.53
CA GLN A 85 -4.59 -11.11 -7.24
C GLN A 85 -4.55 -10.10 -6.10
N TYR A 86 -5.45 -10.30 -5.13
CA TYR A 86 -5.42 -9.68 -3.81
C TYR A 86 -5.70 -10.77 -2.77
N GLN A 87 -4.86 -10.86 -1.74
CA GLN A 87 -4.93 -11.93 -0.74
C GLN A 87 -4.60 -11.37 0.65
N ALA A 88 -5.58 -10.76 1.31
CA ALA A 88 -5.50 -10.43 2.74
C ALA A 88 -6.55 -11.20 3.54
N GLY A 89 -6.66 -10.94 4.84
CA GLY A 89 -7.65 -11.57 5.71
C GLY A 89 -9.09 -11.18 5.36
N ASP A 90 -9.28 -9.99 4.78
CA ASP A 90 -10.52 -9.45 4.22
C ASP A 90 -10.21 -8.37 3.17
N ASP A 91 -11.24 -7.66 2.68
CA ASP A 91 -11.09 -6.58 1.69
C ASP A 91 -10.57 -5.25 2.27
N GLY A 92 -10.38 -5.17 3.59
CA GLY A 92 -10.01 -3.95 4.29
C GLY A 92 -11.14 -2.92 4.40
N THR A 93 -10.83 -1.80 5.05
CA THR A 93 -11.79 -0.68 5.22
C THR A 93 -11.61 0.35 4.11
N GLY A 94 -12.61 0.49 3.21
CA GLY A 94 -12.61 1.56 2.21
C GLY A 94 -11.50 1.47 1.17
N ASN A 95 -10.90 0.29 0.99
CA ASN A 95 -10.01 0.02 -0.14
C ASN A 95 -10.80 0.05 -1.46
N VAL A 96 -10.08 0.37 -2.54
CA VAL A 96 -10.57 0.36 -3.91
C VAL A 96 -9.69 -0.58 -4.73
N PHE A 97 -10.31 -1.47 -5.50
CA PHE A 97 -9.60 -2.48 -6.30
C PHE A 97 -9.66 -2.12 -7.80
N GLU A 98 -8.83 -1.16 -8.20
CA GLU A 98 -8.70 -0.70 -9.59
C GLU A 98 -7.34 -0.07 -9.84
N ASP A 99 -6.99 0.13 -11.12
CA ASP A 99 -5.79 0.86 -11.55
C ASP A 99 -5.70 2.24 -10.85
N PRO A 100 -4.59 2.56 -10.14
CA PRO A 100 -4.35 3.89 -9.58
C PRO A 100 -4.32 5.04 -10.60
N ARG A 101 -4.23 4.73 -11.90
CA ARG A 101 -4.14 5.69 -13.01
C ARG A 101 -2.95 6.62 -12.89
N PHE A 102 -1.76 6.05 -12.78
CA PHE A 102 -0.52 6.84 -12.80
C PHE A 102 -0.28 7.47 -14.17
N ASP A 103 0.27 8.69 -14.17
CA ASP A 103 0.65 9.42 -15.38
C ASP A 103 1.97 8.83 -15.94
N PRO A 104 1.97 8.28 -17.17
CA PRO A 104 3.20 7.79 -17.80
C PRO A 104 4.19 8.91 -18.18
N GLY A 105 3.71 10.15 -18.32
CA GLY A 105 4.53 11.33 -18.58
C GLY A 105 5.12 11.98 -17.32
N ASP A 106 4.55 11.69 -16.15
CA ASP A 106 5.01 12.16 -14.84
C ASP A 106 4.91 11.02 -13.81
N PRO A 107 5.94 10.15 -13.75
CA PRO A 107 5.84 8.86 -13.10
C PRO A 107 5.29 8.90 -11.68
N LEU A 108 4.32 8.03 -11.41
CA LEU A 108 3.64 7.84 -10.12
C LEU A 108 2.70 8.99 -9.69
N ARG A 109 2.61 10.09 -10.45
CA ARG A 109 1.57 11.10 -10.24
C ARG A 109 0.23 10.59 -10.76
N LEU A 110 -0.86 11.09 -10.19
CA LEU A 110 -2.21 10.63 -10.52
C LEU A 110 -2.76 11.37 -11.74
N LEU A 111 -3.43 10.65 -12.62
CA LEU A 111 -4.27 11.24 -13.66
C LEU A 111 -5.66 11.60 -13.12
N ALA A 112 -6.31 12.56 -13.79
CA ALA A 112 -7.68 12.94 -13.51
C ALA A 112 -8.63 11.72 -13.52
N GLY A 113 -9.41 11.60 -12.44
CA GLY A 113 -10.37 10.50 -12.24
C GLY A 113 -9.76 9.22 -11.68
N SER A 114 -8.52 9.25 -11.19
CA SER A 114 -8.02 8.23 -10.25
C SER A 114 -8.88 8.21 -8.98
N LYS A 115 -9.20 7.02 -8.46
CA LYS A 115 -9.86 6.87 -7.16
C LYS A 115 -8.93 7.10 -5.97
N ALA A 116 -7.64 7.30 -6.21
CA ALA A 116 -6.71 7.69 -5.18
C ALA A 116 -6.92 9.15 -4.73
N ILE A 117 -7.47 9.99 -5.61
CA ILE A 117 -7.77 11.41 -5.34
C ILE A 117 -8.83 11.51 -4.23
N GLY A 118 -8.48 12.18 -3.13
CA GLY A 118 -9.36 12.36 -1.97
C GLY A 118 -9.75 11.09 -1.19
N LEU A 119 -9.11 9.95 -1.44
CA LEU A 119 -9.44 8.69 -0.75
C LEU A 119 -9.00 8.71 0.72
N GLY A 120 -7.86 9.34 0.99
CA GLY A 120 -7.25 9.48 2.29
C GLY A 120 -8.16 10.17 3.32
N LYS A 121 -7.93 9.83 4.58
CA LYS A 121 -8.63 10.36 5.76
C LYS A 121 -7.71 11.05 6.76
N VAL A 122 -6.42 10.74 6.73
CA VAL A 122 -5.44 11.24 7.70
C VAL A 122 -4.29 11.89 6.96
N LYS A 123 -4.00 13.13 7.35
CA LYS A 123 -2.83 13.87 6.89
C LYS A 123 -1.63 13.47 7.76
N TYR A 124 -0.66 12.77 7.17
CA TYR A 124 0.54 12.27 7.87
C TYR A 124 1.79 13.15 7.68
N GLY A 125 1.67 14.24 6.93
CA GLY A 125 2.72 15.23 6.67
C GLY A 125 2.11 16.51 6.10
N GLU A 126 2.91 17.56 5.93
CA GLU A 126 2.41 18.85 5.40
C GLU A 126 2.51 18.96 3.88
N ILE A 127 3.51 18.32 3.29
CA ILE A 127 3.80 18.34 1.86
C ILE A 127 4.05 16.91 1.37
N ASP A 128 3.78 16.68 0.09
CA ASP A 128 4.07 15.45 -0.63
C ASP A 128 5.55 15.38 -1.07
N LEU A 129 5.93 14.32 -1.80
CA LEU A 129 7.29 14.15 -2.31
C LEU A 129 7.71 15.18 -3.38
N ASN A 130 6.76 15.91 -3.95
CA ASN A 130 6.99 16.97 -4.94
C ASN A 130 6.91 18.38 -4.33
N GLY A 131 6.76 18.49 -3.01
CA GLY A 131 6.65 19.75 -2.29
C GLY A 131 5.28 20.43 -2.42
N VAL A 132 4.26 19.72 -2.90
CA VAL A 132 2.88 20.20 -2.94
C VAL A 132 2.28 20.01 -1.55
N ALA A 133 1.55 21.00 -1.03
CA ALA A 133 0.89 20.86 0.25
C ALA A 133 -0.20 19.78 0.17
N ILE A 134 -0.26 18.93 1.20
CA ILE A 134 -1.26 17.86 1.27
C ILE A 134 -2.61 18.47 1.64
N GLY A 135 -3.66 18.15 0.88
CA GLY A 135 -5.01 18.66 1.09
C GLY A 135 -5.39 19.85 0.19
N THR A 136 -4.59 20.17 -0.81
CA THR A 136 -4.73 21.41 -1.59
C THR A 136 -5.95 21.42 -2.50
N ASP A 137 -6.41 20.26 -2.98
CA ASP A 137 -7.63 20.14 -3.77
C ASP A 137 -8.89 19.89 -2.91
N GLY A 138 -8.72 19.87 -1.57
CA GLY A 138 -9.77 19.59 -0.59
C GLY A 138 -9.90 18.12 -0.20
N GLY A 139 -9.14 17.22 -0.84
CA GLY A 139 -9.01 15.79 -0.50
C GLY A 139 -7.59 15.45 -0.06
N ILE A 140 -7.41 14.28 0.57
CA ILE A 140 -6.07 13.72 0.81
C ILE A 140 -5.91 12.53 -0.12
N GLU A 141 -4.84 12.50 -0.90
CA GLU A 141 -4.60 11.38 -1.82
C GLU A 141 -4.20 10.10 -1.08
N ALA A 142 -4.61 8.97 -1.65
CA ALA A 142 -3.85 7.74 -1.50
C ALA A 142 -2.63 7.77 -2.44
N GLY A 143 -1.48 7.32 -1.96
CA GLY A 143 -0.21 7.44 -2.68
C GLY A 143 0.68 8.56 -2.13
N ALA A 144 1.81 8.75 -2.79
CA ALA A 144 2.91 9.60 -2.35
C ALA A 144 2.88 11.03 -2.91
N TYR A 145 1.96 11.30 -3.84
CA TYR A 145 1.86 12.56 -4.57
C TYR A 145 0.45 13.12 -4.49
N GLU A 146 0.36 14.40 -4.23
CA GLU A 146 -0.88 15.17 -4.30
C GLU A 146 -1.28 15.30 -5.77
N TYR A 147 -2.58 15.16 -6.05
CA TYR A 147 -3.09 15.44 -7.37
C TYR A 147 -3.16 16.95 -7.61
N VAL A 148 -2.47 17.41 -8.65
CA VAL A 148 -2.54 18.80 -9.12
C VAL A 148 -3.16 18.80 -10.50
N PRO A 149 -4.36 19.38 -10.69
CA PRO A 149 -4.95 19.53 -12.02
C PRO A 149 -3.98 20.25 -12.97
N ALA A 150 -3.83 19.74 -14.20
CA ALA A 150 -3.08 20.43 -15.23
C ALA A 150 -3.65 21.85 -15.42
N ARG A 151 -2.76 22.84 -15.46
CA ARG A 151 -3.09 24.25 -15.69
C ARG A 151 -3.43 24.51 -17.15
#